data_AF-A0A953M693-F1
#
_entry.id   AF-A0A953M693-F1
#
_cell.length_a   1.000
_cell.length_b   1.000
_cell.length_c   1.000
_cell.angle_alpha   90.00
_cell.angle_beta   90.00
_cell.angle_gamma   90.00
#
_symmetry.space_group_name_H-M   'P 1'
#
loop_
_entity.id
_entity.type
_entity.pdbx_description
1 polymer ?
#
loop_
_entity_poly.entity_id
_entity_poly.type
_entity_poly.pdbx_seq_one_letter_code
_entity_poly.pdbx_strand_id
1 'polypeptide(L)'
;MPLDRDVLTTGEVAKICNVAPRTVSKWFDAGQLKGYRIPGSKDRRIPVSELLRFMKEHGIPLDGVVSGSMRVLIVDEDAEVVEVLKRVLSEQTEYEVFSATGNFEAGLVCERIHPHVVLINVHMEGGNGQHIAELIRNSDSTQLTRVIGM
;
A
#
# COMPACT_ATOMS: atom_id res chain seq x y z
N MET A 1 3.26 -8.71 -11.48
CA MET A 1 2.03 -8.24 -12.16
C MET A 1 1.28 -7.39 -11.15
N PRO A 2 1.19 -6.06 -11.31
CA PRO A 2 0.54 -5.19 -10.33
C PRO A 2 -0.92 -5.60 -10.14
N LEU A 3 -1.38 -5.55 -8.89
CA LEU A 3 -2.76 -5.89 -8.50
C LEU A 3 -3.71 -4.73 -8.84
N ASP A 4 -3.92 -4.48 -10.13
CA ASP A 4 -4.98 -3.58 -10.65
C ASP A 4 -6.39 -4.22 -10.58
N ARG A 5 -6.54 -5.32 -9.83
CA ARG A 5 -7.77 -6.11 -9.75
C ARG A 5 -8.25 -6.16 -8.32
N ASP A 6 -9.46 -5.66 -8.08
CA ASP A 6 -10.13 -5.72 -6.77
C ASP A 6 -10.35 -7.14 -6.24
N VAL A 7 -10.31 -8.14 -7.15
CA VAL A 7 -10.65 -9.54 -6.86
C VAL A 7 -9.68 -10.50 -7.55
N LEU A 8 -9.21 -11.48 -6.79
CA LEU A 8 -8.25 -12.50 -7.19
C LEU A 8 -8.84 -13.90 -7.27
N THR A 9 -8.28 -14.71 -8.14
CA THR A 9 -8.50 -16.15 -8.21
C THR A 9 -7.61 -16.90 -7.22
N THR A 10 -7.98 -18.13 -6.87
CA THR A 10 -7.15 -18.99 -6.00
C THR A 10 -5.73 -19.20 -6.54
N GLY A 11 -5.57 -19.26 -7.87
CA GLY A 11 -4.25 -19.41 -8.51
C GLY A 11 -3.40 -18.15 -8.38
N GLU A 12 -3.99 -16.97 -8.48
CA GLU A 12 -3.29 -15.70 -8.26
C GLU A 12 -2.86 -15.57 -6.79
N VAL A 13 -3.76 -15.85 -5.84
CA VAL A 13 -3.42 -15.86 -4.41
C VAL A 13 -2.34 -16.87 -4.07
N ALA A 14 -2.37 -18.04 -4.70
CA ALA A 14 -1.37 -19.09 -4.49
C ALA A 14 0.04 -18.63 -4.90
N LYS A 15 0.16 -17.91 -6.03
CA LYS A 15 1.42 -17.32 -6.48
C LYS A 15 1.91 -16.27 -5.49
N ILE A 16 1.02 -15.40 -5.01
CA ILE A 16 1.35 -14.32 -4.07
C ILE A 16 1.86 -14.87 -2.74
N CYS A 17 1.20 -15.89 -2.21
CA CYS A 17 1.57 -16.52 -0.94
C CYS A 17 2.66 -17.60 -1.08
N ASN A 18 3.17 -17.84 -2.28
CA ASN A 18 4.12 -18.91 -2.61
C ASN A 18 3.69 -20.30 -2.08
N VAL A 19 2.43 -20.65 -2.31
CA VAL A 19 1.84 -21.96 -1.91
C VAL A 19 1.18 -22.65 -3.10
N ALA A 20 0.85 -23.93 -2.93
CA ALA A 20 0.02 -24.64 -3.91
C ALA A 20 -1.42 -24.07 -3.93
N PRO A 21 -2.09 -23.98 -5.10
CA PRO A 21 -3.51 -23.55 -5.20
C PRO A 21 -4.48 -24.36 -4.34
N ARG A 22 -4.14 -25.62 -4.07
CA ARG A 22 -4.90 -26.49 -3.17
C ARG A 22 -4.90 -25.98 -1.73
N THR A 23 -3.80 -25.37 -1.28
CA THR A 23 -3.68 -24.79 0.07
C THR A 23 -4.60 -23.58 0.21
N VAL A 24 -4.62 -22.69 -0.79
CA VAL A 24 -5.55 -21.55 -0.81
C VAL A 24 -7.01 -22.00 -0.83
N SER A 25 -7.31 -23.04 -1.61
CA SER A 25 -8.66 -23.63 -1.61
C SER A 25 -9.06 -24.16 -0.24
N LYS A 26 -8.14 -24.79 0.51
CA LYS A 26 -8.39 -25.24 1.89
C LYS A 26 -8.64 -24.07 2.84
N TRP A 27 -7.84 -23.01 2.78
CA TRP A 27 -8.04 -21.82 3.61
C TRP A 27 -9.41 -21.17 3.37
N PHE A 28 -9.82 -21.11 2.10
CA PHE A 28 -11.14 -20.59 1.73
C PHE A 28 -12.27 -21.49 2.21
N ASP A 29 -12.17 -22.80 1.96
CA ASP A 29 -13.23 -23.75 2.32
C ASP A 29 -13.36 -23.94 3.84
N ALA A 30 -12.27 -23.71 4.58
CA ALA A 30 -12.25 -23.65 6.04
C ALA A 30 -12.75 -22.31 6.61
N GLY A 31 -13.04 -21.32 5.76
CA GLY A 31 -13.52 -19.99 6.16
C GLY A 31 -12.44 -19.05 6.71
N GLN A 32 -11.16 -19.45 6.69
CA GLN A 32 -10.05 -18.62 7.16
C GLN A 32 -9.78 -17.47 6.18
N LEU A 33 -9.80 -17.77 4.88
CA LEU A 33 -9.68 -16.78 3.81
C LEU A 33 -11.06 -16.48 3.21
N LYS A 34 -11.58 -15.27 3.48
CA LYS A 34 -12.93 -14.89 3.05
C LYS A 34 -12.96 -14.53 1.56
N GLY A 35 -14.13 -14.76 0.96
CA GLY A 35 -14.46 -14.38 -0.40
C GLY A 35 -15.77 -15.04 -0.82
N TYR A 36 -16.03 -15.13 -2.12
CA TYR A 36 -17.26 -15.68 -2.65
C TYR A 36 -17.02 -16.69 -3.78
N ARG A 37 -18.00 -17.55 -4.03
CA ARG A 37 -18.03 -18.43 -5.20
C ARG A 37 -18.88 -17.80 -6.29
N ILE A 38 -18.48 -18.02 -7.54
CA ILE A 38 -19.28 -17.59 -8.69
C ILE A 38 -20.50 -18.52 -8.80
N PRO A 39 -21.73 -17.99 -8.88
CA PRO A 39 -22.93 -18.81 -9.11
C PRO A 39 -22.76 -19.72 -10.34
N GLY A 40 -23.01 -21.02 -10.19
CA GLY A 40 -22.88 -22.00 -11.27
C GLY A 40 -21.45 -22.48 -11.58
N SER A 41 -20.42 -21.96 -10.89
CA SER A 41 -19.03 -22.44 -11.01
C SER A 41 -18.47 -22.90 -9.67
N LYS A 42 -17.44 -23.76 -9.73
CA LYS A 42 -16.63 -24.12 -8.54
C LYS A 42 -15.57 -23.06 -8.23
N ASP A 43 -15.45 -22.05 -9.08
CA ASP A 43 -14.44 -21.01 -8.95
C ASP A 43 -14.71 -20.08 -7.78
N ARG A 44 -13.62 -19.77 -7.07
CA ARG A 44 -13.60 -18.86 -5.92
C ARG A 44 -13.01 -17.53 -6.36
N ARG A 45 -13.45 -16.47 -5.69
CA ARG A 45 -13.04 -15.09 -5.86
C ARG A 45 -12.72 -14.50 -4.49
N ILE A 46 -11.51 -13.98 -4.35
CA ILE A 46 -10.93 -13.53 -3.08
C ILE A 46 -10.64 -12.02 -3.24
N PRO A 47 -11.37 -11.14 -2.54
CA PRO A 47 -11.05 -9.71 -2.54
C PRO A 47 -9.63 -9.47 -2.04
N VAL A 48 -8.94 -8.48 -2.62
CA VAL A 48 -7.56 -8.14 -2.21
C VAL A 48 -7.50 -7.73 -0.74
N SER A 49 -8.49 -6.98 -0.26
CA SER A 49 -8.61 -6.59 1.15
C SER A 49 -8.68 -7.79 2.12
N GLU A 50 -9.41 -8.84 1.75
CA GLU A 50 -9.51 -10.07 2.57
C GLU A 50 -8.22 -10.88 2.54
N LEU A 51 -7.51 -10.92 1.41
CA LEU A 51 -6.20 -11.54 1.34
C LEU A 51 -5.19 -10.81 2.23
N LEU A 52 -5.13 -9.48 2.14
CA LEU A 52 -4.25 -8.66 2.98
C LEU A 52 -4.53 -8.86 4.47
N ARG A 53 -5.80 -8.88 4.87
CA ARG A 53 -6.22 -9.16 6.25
C ARG A 53 -5.73 -10.54 6.71
N PHE A 54 -5.97 -11.57 5.90
CA PHE A 54 -5.54 -12.94 6.18
C PHE A 54 -4.02 -13.05 6.34
N MET A 55 -3.26 -12.43 5.43
CA MET A 55 -1.80 -12.47 5.46
C MET A 55 -1.25 -11.78 6.71
N LYS A 56 -1.81 -10.63 7.10
CA LYS A 56 -1.44 -9.91 8.32
C LYS A 56 -1.76 -10.71 9.59
N GLU A 57 -2.93 -11.34 9.64
CA GLU A 57 -3.38 -12.16 10.78
C GLU A 57 -2.50 -13.39 10.99
N HIS A 58 -2.04 -14.02 9.90
CA HIS A 58 -1.23 -15.23 9.93
C HIS A 58 0.28 -14.99 9.78
N GLY A 59 0.73 -13.74 9.74
CA GLY A 59 2.16 -13.38 9.61
C GLY A 59 2.80 -13.81 8.30
N ILE A 60 2.03 -13.89 7.21
CA ILE A 60 2.53 -14.20 5.87
C ILE A 60 3.17 -12.92 5.28
N PRO A 61 4.44 -12.97 4.81
CA PRO A 61 5.10 -11.81 4.23
C PRO A 61 4.31 -11.21 3.07
N LEU A 62 4.13 -9.89 3.06
CA LEU A 62 3.43 -9.14 2.01
C LEU A 62 4.30 -8.88 0.78
N ASP A 63 5.55 -9.38 0.79
CA ASP A 63 6.61 -9.07 -0.18
C ASP A 63 6.30 -9.56 -1.62
N GLY A 64 5.21 -10.31 -1.82
CA GLY A 64 4.69 -10.69 -3.15
C GLY A 64 3.34 -10.05 -3.53
N VAL A 65 2.71 -9.32 -2.61
CA VAL A 65 1.39 -8.67 -2.82
C VAL A 65 1.59 -7.29 -3.43
N VAL A 66 2.64 -6.58 -3.03
CA VAL A 66 2.97 -5.26 -3.55
C VAL A 66 3.84 -5.42 -4.81
N SER A 67 3.28 -6.00 -5.87
CA SER A 67 3.94 -6.03 -7.20
C SER A 67 3.84 -4.66 -7.90
N GLY A 68 4.19 -3.59 -7.18
CA GLY A 68 4.38 -2.25 -7.71
C GLY A 68 5.50 -1.62 -6.93
N SER A 69 6.31 -0.79 -7.58
CA SER A 69 7.35 0.00 -6.92
C SER A 69 6.75 0.65 -5.66
N MET A 70 7.43 0.51 -4.53
CA MET A 70 7.04 1.10 -3.27
C MET A 70 6.96 2.62 -3.46
N ARG A 71 5.73 3.13 -3.55
CA ARG A 71 5.42 4.54 -3.70
C ARG A 71 5.72 5.29 -2.41
N VAL A 72 6.68 6.20 -2.47
CA VAL A 72 7.10 7.06 -1.37
C VAL A 72 6.71 8.50 -1.72
N LEU A 73 6.00 9.17 -0.81
CA LEU A 73 5.74 10.60 -0.91
C LEU A 73 6.64 11.35 0.08
N ILE A 74 7.43 12.29 -0.42
CA ILE A 74 8.20 13.23 0.39
C ILE A 74 7.39 14.52 0.53
N VAL A 75 7.23 15.01 1.76
CA VAL A 75 6.54 16.27 2.07
C VAL A 75 7.51 17.17 2.83
N ASP A 76 8.02 18.17 2.13
CA ASP A 76 8.94 19.17 2.68
C ASP A 76 8.86 20.46 1.83
N GLU A 77 8.99 21.61 2.48
CA GLU A 77 9.04 22.92 1.83
C GLU A 77 10.45 23.26 1.33
N ASP A 78 11.48 22.59 1.86
CA ASP A 78 12.86 22.73 1.42
C ASP A 78 13.13 21.90 0.15
N ALA A 79 13.28 22.59 -0.98
CA ALA A 79 13.51 21.97 -2.27
C ALA A 79 14.83 21.19 -2.35
N GLU A 80 15.87 21.63 -1.62
CA GLU A 80 17.17 20.96 -1.60
C GLU A 80 17.07 19.60 -0.87
N VAL A 81 16.37 19.58 0.27
CA VAL A 81 16.07 18.33 1.00
C VAL A 81 15.26 17.36 0.14
N VAL A 82 14.20 17.86 -0.52
CA VAL A 82 13.39 17.05 -1.43
C VAL A 82 14.23 16.44 -2.54
N GLU A 83 15.09 17.23 -3.20
CA GLU A 83 15.90 16.76 -4.31
C GLU A 83 16.90 15.69 -3.88
N VAL A 84 17.58 15.88 -2.74
CA VAL A 84 18.52 14.91 -2.18
C VAL A 84 17.82 13.60 -1.84
N LEU A 85 16.71 13.64 -1.11
CA LEU A 85 15.95 12.44 -0.74
C LEU A 85 15.41 11.73 -1.99
N LYS A 86 14.90 12.49 -2.96
CA LYS A 86 14.37 11.93 -4.20
C LYS A 86 15.46 11.21 -4.98
N ARG A 87 16.66 11.78 -5.08
CA ARG A 87 17.82 11.13 -5.69
C ARG A 87 18.20 9.84 -4.97
N VAL A 88 18.42 9.90 -3.65
CA VAL A 88 18.87 8.75 -2.85
C VAL A 88 17.87 7.58 -2.92
N LEU A 89 16.57 7.89 -2.86
CA LEU A 89 15.52 6.87 -2.92
C LEU A 89 15.33 6.34 -4.35
N SER A 90 15.45 7.18 -5.38
CA SER A 90 15.31 6.74 -6.78
C SER A 90 16.48 5.88 -7.27
N GLU A 91 17.64 5.92 -6.58
CA GLU A 91 18.76 5.00 -6.83
C GLU A 91 18.44 3.56 -6.42
N GLN A 92 17.38 3.34 -5.62
CA GLN A 92 16.88 2.00 -5.30
C GLN A 92 15.90 1.53 -6.38
N THR A 93 16.05 0.29 -6.85
CA THR A 93 15.28 -0.25 -7.99
C THR A 93 13.79 -0.46 -7.72
N GLU A 94 13.34 -0.25 -6.49
CA GLU A 94 12.01 -0.61 -6.02
C GLU A 94 11.18 0.59 -5.54
N TYR A 95 11.67 1.84 -5.61
CA TYR A 95 10.94 3.02 -5.16
C TYR A 95 10.41 3.89 -6.29
N GLU A 96 9.13 4.26 -6.21
CA GLU A 96 8.54 5.34 -7.00
C GLU A 96 8.38 6.57 -6.11
N VAL A 97 9.18 7.60 -6.36
CA VAL A 97 9.30 8.73 -5.44
C VAL A 97 8.53 9.95 -5.96
N PHE A 98 7.59 10.41 -5.15
CA PHE A 98 6.77 11.60 -5.37
C PHE A 98 7.12 12.66 -4.32
N SER A 99 6.81 13.91 -4.61
CA SER A 99 7.10 15.04 -3.73
C SER A 99 5.91 15.99 -3.68
N ALA A 100 5.72 16.63 -2.53
CA ALA A 100 4.78 17.73 -2.32
C ALA A 100 5.41 18.77 -1.38
N THR A 101 5.04 20.04 -1.57
CA THR A 101 5.65 21.17 -0.85
C THR A 101 4.73 21.80 0.19
N GLY A 102 3.50 21.29 0.33
CA GLY A 102 2.54 21.83 1.30
C GLY A 102 1.26 20.99 1.42
N ASN A 103 0.36 21.41 2.33
CA ASN A 103 -0.79 20.62 2.76
C ASN A 103 -1.70 20.17 1.61
N PHE A 104 -2.05 21.12 0.74
CA PHE A 104 -2.99 20.87 -0.35
C PHE A 104 -2.41 19.90 -1.38
N GLU A 105 -1.16 20.14 -1.79
CA GLU A 105 -0.45 19.26 -2.73
C GLU A 105 -0.24 17.87 -2.14
N ALA A 106 0.15 17.78 -0.87
CA ALA A 106 0.35 16.51 -0.18
C ALA A 106 -0.94 15.67 -0.16
N GLY A 107 -2.09 16.29 0.16
CA GLY A 107 -3.39 15.64 0.11
C GLY A 107 -3.77 15.16 -1.29
N LEU A 108 -3.61 16.01 -2.30
CA LEU A 108 -3.91 15.66 -3.70
C LEU A 108 -3.05 14.49 -4.19
N VAL A 109 -1.75 14.50 -3.87
CA VAL A 109 -0.85 13.41 -4.25
C VAL A 109 -1.23 12.14 -3.49
N CYS A 110 -1.51 12.22 -2.19
CA CYS A 110 -1.97 11.08 -1.38
C CYS A 110 -3.18 10.38 -2.01
N GLU A 111 -4.21 11.13 -2.38
CA GLU A 111 -5.42 10.61 -3.02
C GLU A 111 -5.15 10.03 -4.42
N ARG A 112 -4.22 10.62 -5.17
CA ARG A 112 -3.92 10.16 -6.53
C ARG A 112 -3.12 8.86 -6.53
N ILE A 113 -2.08 8.78 -5.71
CA ILE A 113 -1.11 7.68 -5.79
C ILE A 113 -1.28 6.65 -4.68
N HIS A 114 -2.02 6.94 -3.61
CA HIS A 114 -2.13 6.08 -2.43
C HIS A 114 -0.74 5.61 -1.95
N PRO A 115 0.10 6.52 -1.42
CA PRO A 115 1.48 6.21 -1.09
C PRO A 115 1.54 5.14 0.01
N HIS A 116 2.53 4.27 -0.07
CA HIS A 116 2.76 3.29 0.99
C HIS A 116 3.51 3.94 2.16
N VAL A 117 4.40 4.88 1.88
CA VAL A 117 5.17 5.63 2.88
C VAL A 117 5.08 7.12 2.58
N VAL A 118 4.90 7.93 3.62
CA VAL A 118 5.01 9.38 3.58
C VAL A 118 6.14 9.79 4.50
N LEU A 119 7.19 10.38 3.93
CA LEU A 119 8.27 11.05 4.66
C LEU A 119 7.86 12.52 4.81
N ILE A 120 7.68 12.99 6.05
CA ILE A 120 7.16 14.33 6.30
C ILE A 120 8.06 15.12 7.24
N ASN A 121 8.47 16.30 6.80
CA ASN A 121 9.18 17.25 7.64
C ASN A 121 8.24 17.74 8.76
N VAL A 122 8.59 17.46 10.01
CA VAL A 122 7.76 17.87 11.16
C VAL A 122 7.91 19.34 11.51
N HIS A 123 8.94 20.00 10.96
CA HIS A 123 9.32 21.38 11.23
C HIS A 123 8.84 22.38 10.17
N MET A 124 7.98 21.97 9.24
CA MET A 124 7.38 22.87 8.24
C MET A 124 6.71 24.08 8.90
N GLU A 125 6.85 25.24 8.27
CA GLU A 125 6.27 26.49 8.75
C GLU A 125 4.75 26.36 9.03
N GLY A 126 4.29 27.06 10.07
CA GLY A 126 2.86 27.09 10.44
C GLY A 126 2.31 25.80 11.04
N GLY A 127 3.14 24.81 11.41
CA GLY A 127 2.69 23.54 11.98
C GLY A 127 2.08 22.58 10.95
N ASN A 128 2.32 22.86 9.67
CA ASN A 128 1.75 22.15 8.53
C ASN A 128 2.09 20.65 8.53
N GLY A 129 3.32 20.29 8.89
CA GLY A 129 3.78 18.89 8.90
C GLY A 129 2.96 17.99 9.83
N GLN A 130 2.63 18.48 11.03
CA GLN A 130 1.80 17.73 11.98
C GLN A 130 0.36 17.59 11.47
N HIS A 131 -0.20 18.66 10.93
CA HIS A 131 -1.57 18.67 10.41
C HIS A 131 -1.75 17.71 9.24
N ILE A 132 -0.84 17.71 8.26
CA ILE A 132 -0.84 16.75 7.15
C ILE A 132 -0.76 15.31 7.68
N ALA A 133 0.15 15.05 8.63
CA ALA A 133 0.32 13.73 9.20
C ALA A 133 -0.95 13.21 9.89
N GLU A 134 -1.70 14.10 10.57
CA GLU A 134 -3.01 13.77 11.15
C GLU A 134 -4.07 13.50 10.08
N LEU A 135 -4.15 14.32 9.04
CA LEU A 135 -5.09 14.12 7.94
C LEU A 135 -4.89 12.76 7.25
N ILE A 136 -3.63 12.41 6.97
CA ILE A 136 -3.29 11.12 6.34
C ILE A 136 -3.64 9.96 7.29
N ARG A 137 -3.33 10.06 8.59
CA ARG A 137 -3.67 8.98 9.54
C ARG A 137 -5.17 8.78 9.72
N ASN A 138 -5.97 9.83 9.56
CA ASN A 138 -7.41 9.80 9.79
C ASN A 138 -8.23 9.56 8.52
N SER A 139 -7.61 9.44 7.34
CA SER A 139 -8.34 9.18 6.09
C SER A 139 -8.47 7.69 5.81
N ASP A 140 -9.68 7.26 5.43
CA ASP A 140 -9.97 5.87 5.05
C ASP A 140 -9.16 5.41 3.82
N SER A 141 -8.84 6.32 2.91
CA SER A 141 -8.05 6.06 1.70
C SER A 141 -6.57 5.74 2.00
N THR A 142 -6.06 6.15 3.16
CA THR A 142 -4.63 6.06 3.52
C THR A 142 -4.38 5.28 4.81
N GLN A 143 -5.33 4.45 5.25
CA GLN A 143 -5.18 3.61 6.46
C GLN A 143 -3.96 2.66 6.44
N LEU A 144 -3.45 2.33 5.25
CA LEU A 144 -2.28 1.48 5.06
C LEU A 144 -0.98 2.28 4.84
N THR A 145 -1.07 3.60 4.75
CA THR A 145 0.08 4.49 4.56
C THR A 145 0.87 4.64 5.86
N ARG A 146 2.18 4.38 5.81
CA ARG A 146 3.09 4.62 6.93
C ARG A 146 3.61 6.05 6.89
N VAL A 147 3.29 6.83 7.91
CA VAL A 147 3.84 8.19 8.08
C VAL A 147 5.12 8.13 8.92
N ILE A 148 6.21 8.72 8.41
CA ILE A 148 7.51 8.83 9.09
C ILE A 148 7.88 10.31 9.15
N GLY A 149 8.05 10.83 10.37
CA GLY A 149 8.55 12.18 10.58
C GLY A 149 10.07 12.24 10.37
N MET A 150 10.52 13.26 9.64
CA MET A 150 11.93 13.63 9.49
C MET A 150 12.18 15.02 10.08
#